data_AF-A0A742UG37-F1
#
_entry.id   AF-A0A742UG37-F1
#
_cell.length_a   1.000
_cell.length_b   1.000
_cell.length_c   1.000
_cell.angle_alpha   90.00
_cell.angle_beta   90.00
_cell.angle_gamma   90.00
#
_symmetry.space_group_name_H-M   'P 1'
#
loop_
_entity.id
_entity.type
_entity.pdbx_description
1 polymer ?
#
loop_
_entity_poly.entity_id
_entity_poly.type
_entity_poly.pdbx_seq_one_letter_code
_entity_poly.pdbx_strand_id
1 'polypeptide(L)'
;MLIHNVAERKEAANRKMLALLTFLKEEAYSDFKTLKKVVGFRGKSHRPTYALLNKAVALGFLIKHEYPVIAGKKSLWGITMQGLAMVVKPDDNVFPGYFEPGKLKYRTLEHRLLNQRVRIALEEKGGQGWLNGDRGEFLARYPGVRHRPDGIITLDSGAIVAVETERSMKTRARYINIINNHLAASDAGRWHYAMYVLPDNKTRTSLIRLFDTIKTVMRNNVPVPFDARNREMFVFRTIDELEKDDISRD
;
A
#
# COMPACT_ATOMS: atom_id res chain seq x y z
N MET A 1 -16.70 22.64 9.04
CA MET A 1 -18.06 23.15 8.80
C MET A 1 -19.06 22.08 9.22
N LEU A 2 -19.98 22.36 10.15
CA LEU A 2 -21.06 21.42 10.43
C LEU A 2 -22.05 21.45 9.26
N ILE A 3 -22.36 20.30 8.67
CA ILE A 3 -23.41 20.20 7.66
C ILE A 3 -24.76 20.25 8.41
N HIS A 4 -25.51 21.32 8.20
CA HIS A 4 -26.80 21.53 8.87
C HIS A 4 -27.95 20.75 8.20
N ASN A 5 -27.82 20.45 6.90
CA ASN A 5 -28.79 19.67 6.13
C ASN A 5 -28.69 18.17 6.44
N VAL A 6 -29.82 17.56 6.83
CA VAL A 6 -29.90 16.13 7.17
C VAL A 6 -29.60 15.23 5.96
N ALA A 7 -30.08 15.59 4.76
CA ALA A 7 -29.88 14.81 3.55
C ALA A 7 -28.39 14.78 3.16
N GLU A 8 -27.74 15.94 3.14
CA GLU A 8 -26.30 16.05 2.85
C GLU A 8 -25.44 15.30 3.87
N ARG A 9 -25.81 15.31 5.16
CA ARG A 9 -25.14 14.49 6.18
C ARG A 9 -25.26 12.99 5.90
N LYS A 10 -26.45 12.52 5.52
CA LYS A 10 -26.68 11.11 5.17
C LYS A 10 -25.86 10.72 3.94
N GLU A 11 -25.85 11.56 2.92
CA GLU A 11 -25.09 11.30 1.70
C GLU A 11 -23.57 11.26 1.98
N ALA A 12 -23.05 12.20 2.76
CA ALA A 12 -21.64 12.20 3.18
C ALA A 12 -21.28 10.94 3.98
N ALA A 13 -22.17 10.48 4.87
CA ALA A 13 -21.98 9.23 5.60
C ALA A 13 -21.98 8.01 4.68
N ASN A 14 -22.87 7.97 3.69
CA ASN A 14 -22.93 6.90 2.69
C ASN A 14 -21.66 6.87 1.83
N ARG A 15 -21.16 8.02 1.38
CA ARG A 15 -19.87 8.11 0.64
C ARG A 15 -18.71 7.56 1.46
N LYS A 16 -18.65 7.86 2.76
CA LYS A 16 -17.59 7.32 3.65
C LYS A 16 -17.71 5.82 3.88
N MET A 17 -18.93 5.29 4.03
CA MET A 17 -19.16 3.84 4.10
C MET A 17 -18.75 3.15 2.80
N LEU A 18 -19.11 3.73 1.66
CA LEU A 18 -18.73 3.19 0.35
C LEU A 18 -17.20 3.19 0.18
N ALA A 19 -16.51 4.27 0.54
CA ALA A 19 -15.05 4.34 0.49
C ALA A 19 -14.39 3.28 1.38
N LEU A 20 -14.90 3.11 2.61
CA LEU A 20 -14.45 2.08 3.54
C LEU A 20 -14.58 0.67 2.97
N LEU A 21 -15.76 0.31 2.45
CA LEU A 21 -16.02 -1.01 1.91
C LEU A 21 -15.27 -1.26 0.61
N THR A 22 -15.15 -0.25 -0.26
CA THR A 22 -14.39 -0.35 -1.52
C THR A 22 -12.92 -0.61 -1.24
N PHE A 23 -12.32 0.15 -0.32
CA PHE A 23 -10.94 -0.09 0.09
C PHE A 23 -10.74 -1.50 0.67
N LEU A 24 -11.65 -1.93 1.55
CA LEU A 24 -11.55 -3.25 2.17
C LEU A 24 -11.90 -4.41 1.21
N LYS A 25 -12.63 -4.16 0.11
CA LYS A 25 -12.78 -5.13 -0.99
C LYS A 25 -11.42 -5.50 -1.58
N GLU A 26 -10.52 -4.53 -1.65
CA GLU A 26 -9.16 -4.73 -2.16
C GLU A 26 -8.19 -5.20 -1.07
N GLU A 27 -8.35 -4.72 0.16
CA GLU A 27 -7.38 -5.00 1.22
C GLU A 27 -7.78 -6.12 2.18
N ALA A 28 -9.01 -6.64 2.08
CA ALA A 28 -9.69 -7.55 3.00
C ALA A 28 -9.82 -7.02 4.44
N TYR A 29 -8.76 -6.47 5.01
CA TYR A 29 -8.71 -5.89 6.35
C TYR A 29 -7.70 -4.75 6.42
N SER A 30 -7.86 -3.93 7.46
CA SER A 30 -6.89 -2.88 7.78
C SER A 30 -6.98 -2.44 9.24
N ASP A 31 -6.05 -1.59 9.66
CA ASP A 31 -6.00 -1.04 11.00
C ASP A 31 -6.73 0.32 11.10
N PHE A 32 -6.92 0.79 12.34
CA PHE A 32 -7.63 2.05 12.59
C PHE A 32 -6.97 3.25 11.91
N LYS A 33 -5.62 3.33 11.95
CA LYS A 33 -4.87 4.48 11.44
C LYS A 33 -5.09 4.63 9.93
N THR A 34 -5.02 3.51 9.22
CA THR A 34 -5.21 3.43 7.77
C THR A 34 -6.65 3.72 7.40
N LEU A 35 -7.63 3.08 8.06
CA LEU A 35 -9.05 3.29 7.75
C LEU A 35 -9.52 4.71 8.03
N LYS A 36 -8.96 5.39 9.04
CA LYS A 36 -9.23 6.81 9.30
C LYS A 36 -8.86 7.69 8.10
N LYS A 37 -7.74 7.41 7.43
CA LYS A 37 -7.31 8.11 6.22
C LYS A 37 -8.22 7.80 5.04
N VAL A 38 -8.52 6.52 4.81
CA VAL A 38 -9.43 6.06 3.73
C VAL A 38 -10.75 6.80 3.74
N VAL A 39 -11.36 6.96 4.92
CA VAL A 39 -12.67 7.62 5.03
C VAL A 39 -12.55 9.15 5.11
N GLY A 40 -11.36 9.72 5.01
CA GLY A 40 -11.09 11.16 4.96
C GLY A 40 -11.43 11.89 6.26
N PHE A 41 -11.24 11.27 7.43
CA PHE A 41 -11.39 11.97 8.72
C PHE A 41 -10.07 12.60 9.17
N ARG A 42 -10.05 13.94 9.21
CA ARG A 42 -8.88 14.75 9.62
C ARG A 42 -8.89 15.06 11.12
N GLY A 43 -7.73 15.51 11.63
CA GLY A 43 -7.58 15.99 13.00
C GLY A 43 -7.37 14.89 14.05
N LYS A 44 -7.26 15.29 15.32
CA LYS A 44 -6.93 14.38 16.44
C LYS A 44 -8.11 13.52 16.91
N SER A 45 -9.35 13.89 16.58
CA SER A 45 -10.52 13.15 17.04
C SER A 45 -10.62 11.77 16.38
N HIS A 46 -10.82 10.74 17.18
CA HIS A 46 -11.02 9.35 16.74
C HIS A 46 -12.49 8.93 16.71
N ARG A 47 -13.37 9.73 17.34
CA ARG A 47 -14.79 9.40 17.53
C ARG A 47 -15.54 9.16 16.21
N PRO A 48 -15.40 9.99 15.16
CA PRO A 48 -16.14 9.78 13.92
C PRO A 48 -15.78 8.47 13.23
N THR A 49 -14.49 8.12 13.21
CA THR A 49 -14.00 6.86 12.65
C THR A 49 -14.57 5.67 13.42
N TYR A 50 -14.49 5.67 14.76
CA TYR A 50 -15.07 4.59 15.55
C TYR A 50 -16.58 4.47 15.38
N ALA A 51 -17.31 5.59 15.30
CA ALA A 51 -18.76 5.56 15.05
C ALA A 51 -19.10 4.90 13.70
N LEU A 52 -18.35 5.23 12.64
CA LEU A 52 -18.51 4.60 11.32
C LEU A 52 -18.18 3.10 11.36
N LEU A 53 -17.03 2.74 11.94
CA LEU A 53 -16.58 1.34 12.04
C LEU A 53 -17.55 0.50 12.88
N ASN A 54 -18.01 1.01 14.02
CA ASN A 54 -18.98 0.32 14.87
C ASN A 54 -20.33 0.16 14.16
N LYS A 55 -20.77 1.16 13.39
CA LYS A 55 -21.96 1.04 12.55
C LYS A 55 -21.78 -0.03 11.48
N ALA A 56 -20.63 -0.08 10.80
CA ALA A 56 -20.34 -1.10 9.79
C ALA A 56 -20.28 -2.52 10.38
N VAL A 57 -19.78 -2.65 11.62
CA VAL A 57 -19.81 -3.92 12.38
C VAL A 57 -21.25 -4.28 12.77
N ALA A 58 -22.03 -3.35 13.29
CA ALA A 58 -23.42 -3.58 13.68
C ALA A 58 -24.31 -3.98 12.49
N LEU A 59 -24.03 -3.47 11.30
CA LEU A 59 -24.68 -3.86 10.05
C LEU A 59 -24.16 -5.19 9.47
N GLY A 60 -23.18 -5.82 10.10
CA GLY A 60 -22.56 -7.07 9.64
C GLY A 60 -21.64 -6.92 8.43
N PHE A 61 -21.33 -5.70 8.00
CA PHE A 61 -20.44 -5.46 6.84
C PHE A 61 -18.97 -5.69 7.19
N LEU A 62 -18.59 -5.44 8.44
CA LEU A 62 -17.24 -5.65 8.95
C LEU A 62 -17.26 -6.56 10.18
N ILE A 63 -16.12 -7.19 10.44
CA ILE A 63 -15.79 -7.78 11.73
C ILE A 63 -14.59 -7.05 12.34
N LYS A 64 -14.61 -6.84 13.65
CA LYS A 64 -13.45 -6.37 14.42
C LYS A 64 -12.71 -7.59 14.97
N HIS A 65 -11.40 -7.65 14.72
CA HIS A 65 -10.53 -8.69 15.27
C HIS A 65 -9.40 -8.05 16.07
N GLU A 66 -9.17 -8.52 17.30
CA GLU A 66 -8.05 -8.08 18.12
C GLU A 66 -6.92 -9.10 18.10
N TYR A 67 -5.68 -8.61 18.03
CA TYR A 67 -4.50 -9.44 18.03
C TYR A 67 -3.46 -8.93 19.03
N PRO A 68 -2.68 -9.84 19.65
CA PRO A 68 -1.66 -9.46 20.62
C PRO A 68 -0.47 -8.78 19.95
N VAL A 69 0.08 -7.80 20.66
CA VAL A 69 1.37 -7.16 20.38
C VAL A 69 2.13 -7.00 21.70
N ILE A 70 3.43 -6.68 21.64
CA ILE A 70 4.27 -6.53 22.84
C ILE A 70 3.64 -5.53 23.85
N ALA A 71 3.09 -4.42 23.35
CA ALA A 71 2.48 -3.37 24.16
C ALA A 71 0.98 -3.56 24.43
N GLY A 72 0.42 -4.76 24.26
CA GLY A 72 -1.00 -5.05 24.52
C GLY A 72 -1.73 -5.66 23.33
N LYS A 73 -2.80 -5.02 22.86
CA LYS A 73 -3.60 -5.51 21.72
C LYS A 73 -3.77 -4.41 20.68
N LYS A 74 -3.79 -4.82 19.42
CA LYS A 74 -4.19 -3.97 18.29
C LYS A 74 -5.49 -4.53 17.69
N SER A 75 -6.22 -3.70 16.96
CA SER A 75 -7.46 -4.08 16.29
C SER A 75 -7.32 -3.96 14.78
N LEU A 76 -7.89 -4.93 14.07
CA LEU A 76 -8.18 -4.89 12.65
C LEU A 76 -9.68 -4.85 12.44
N TRP A 77 -10.09 -4.22 11.35
CA TRP A 77 -11.43 -4.32 10.81
C TRP A 77 -11.30 -4.95 9.43
N GLY A 78 -12.04 -6.02 9.20
CA GLY A 78 -12.05 -6.67 7.89
C GLY A 78 -13.44 -6.90 7.36
N ILE A 79 -13.55 -6.90 6.04
CA ILE A 79 -14.79 -7.02 5.31
C ILE A 79 -15.34 -8.44 5.42
N THR A 80 -16.65 -8.54 5.64
CA THR A 80 -17.37 -9.81 5.61
C THR A 80 -17.87 -10.10 4.19
N MET A 81 -18.39 -11.31 3.96
CA MET A 81 -19.12 -11.60 2.72
C MET A 81 -20.28 -10.63 2.49
N GLN A 82 -21.02 -10.27 3.53
CA GLN A 82 -22.11 -9.30 3.43
C GLN A 82 -21.59 -7.90 3.06
N GLY A 83 -20.46 -7.48 3.62
CA GLY A 83 -19.81 -6.22 3.24
C GLY A 83 -19.34 -6.22 1.79
N LEU A 84 -18.80 -7.34 1.29
CA LEU A 84 -18.40 -7.50 -0.11
C LEU A 84 -19.60 -7.39 -1.06
N ALA A 85 -20.73 -8.02 -0.72
CA ALA A 85 -21.94 -7.98 -1.54
C ALA A 85 -22.44 -6.54 -1.81
N MET A 86 -22.08 -5.57 -0.96
CA MET A 86 -22.43 -4.16 -1.14
C MET A 86 -21.55 -3.42 -2.17
N VAL A 87 -20.38 -3.96 -2.53
CA VAL A 87 -19.35 -3.25 -3.34
C VAL A 87 -18.72 -4.09 -4.45
N VAL A 88 -19.07 -5.37 -4.54
CA VAL A 88 -18.73 -6.21 -5.70
C VAL A 88 -19.44 -5.66 -6.93
N LYS A 89 -18.73 -5.64 -8.06
CA LYS A 89 -19.24 -5.13 -9.32
C LYS A 89 -19.22 -6.23 -10.38
N PRO A 90 -20.10 -6.14 -11.41
CA PRO A 90 -20.12 -7.11 -12.51
C PRO A 90 -18.80 -7.20 -13.29
N ASP A 91 -18.00 -6.14 -13.30
CA ASP A 91 -16.71 -6.02 -13.98
C ASP A 91 -15.50 -6.39 -13.11
N ASP A 92 -15.70 -6.87 -11.88
CA ASP A 92 -14.62 -7.41 -11.07
C ASP A 92 -14.06 -8.69 -11.72
N ASN A 93 -12.80 -8.66 -12.17
CA ASN A 93 -12.13 -9.78 -12.86
C ASN A 93 -12.15 -11.11 -12.08
N VAL A 94 -12.15 -11.03 -10.74
CA VAL A 94 -12.24 -12.17 -9.83
C VAL A 94 -13.07 -11.78 -8.62
N PHE A 95 -13.80 -12.74 -8.03
CA PHE A 95 -14.52 -12.49 -6.80
C PHE A 95 -13.53 -12.16 -5.65
N PRO A 96 -13.67 -11.00 -4.98
CA PRO A 96 -12.74 -10.58 -3.95
C PRO A 96 -12.80 -11.48 -2.71
N GLY A 97 -11.66 -11.67 -2.05
CA GLY A 97 -11.59 -12.39 -0.78
C GLY A 97 -12.12 -11.53 0.39
N TYR A 98 -12.81 -12.16 1.33
CA TYR A 98 -13.22 -11.52 2.59
C TYR A 98 -12.20 -11.79 3.70
N PHE A 99 -12.33 -11.09 4.82
CA PHE A 99 -11.43 -11.29 5.95
C PHE A 99 -11.80 -12.52 6.78
N GLU A 100 -10.84 -13.44 6.89
CA GLU A 100 -10.91 -14.60 7.75
C GLU A 100 -9.85 -14.51 8.85
N PRO A 101 -10.20 -14.11 10.09
CA PRO A 101 -9.24 -13.91 11.16
C PRO A 101 -8.36 -15.14 11.44
N GLY A 102 -8.93 -16.34 11.32
CA GLY A 102 -8.19 -17.60 11.51
C GLY A 102 -7.08 -17.86 10.48
N LYS A 103 -7.10 -17.16 9.33
CA LYS A 103 -6.06 -17.25 8.29
C LYS A 103 -5.00 -16.14 8.41
N LEU A 104 -5.10 -15.29 9.43
CA LEU A 104 -4.20 -14.15 9.62
C LEU A 104 -2.79 -14.63 9.99
N LYS A 105 -1.81 -14.23 9.19
CA LYS A 105 -0.38 -14.50 9.45
C LYS A 105 0.28 -13.25 10.05
N TYR A 106 0.52 -13.25 11.37
CA TYR A 106 1.09 -12.09 12.06
C TYR A 106 2.45 -11.65 11.51
N ARG A 107 3.27 -12.58 11.02
CA ARG A 107 4.59 -12.27 10.42
C ARG A 107 4.50 -11.34 9.20
N THR A 108 3.45 -11.45 8.40
CA THR A 108 3.24 -10.62 7.19
C THR A 108 2.27 -9.47 7.41
N LEU A 109 1.57 -9.45 8.55
CA LEU A 109 0.54 -8.45 8.87
C LEU A 109 1.07 -7.02 8.78
N GLU A 110 2.12 -6.72 9.53
CA GLU A 110 2.66 -5.36 9.62
C GLU A 110 3.34 -4.92 8.29
N HIS A 111 3.76 -5.86 7.44
CA HIS A 111 4.21 -5.56 6.07
C HIS A 111 3.03 -5.19 5.16
N ARG A 112 1.93 -5.94 5.22
CA ARG A 112 0.70 -5.59 4.49
C ARG A 112 0.12 -4.24 4.93
N LEU A 113 0.09 -3.95 6.23
CA LEU A 113 -0.38 -2.66 6.74
C LEU A 113 0.54 -1.50 6.28
N LEU A 114 1.85 -1.74 6.16
CA LEU A 114 2.77 -0.76 5.59
C LEU A 114 2.46 -0.50 4.11
N ASN A 115 2.25 -1.55 3.30
CA ASN A 115 1.86 -1.43 1.89
C ASN A 115 0.59 -0.57 1.73
N GLN A 116 -0.42 -0.81 2.57
CA GLN A 116 -1.66 -0.04 2.57
C GLN A 116 -1.44 1.44 2.86
N ARG A 117 -0.57 1.76 3.84
CA ARG A 117 -0.23 3.16 4.15
C ARG A 117 0.52 3.83 3.01
N VAL A 118 1.46 3.11 2.37
CA VAL A 118 2.19 3.62 1.21
C VAL A 118 1.26 3.90 0.04
N ARG A 119 0.39 2.94 -0.28
CA ARG A 119 -0.67 3.12 -1.29
C ARG A 119 -1.44 4.41 -1.05
N ILE A 120 -2.03 4.57 0.14
CA ILE A 120 -2.85 5.73 0.46
C ILE A 120 -2.05 7.02 0.34
N ALA A 121 -0.81 7.05 0.85
CA ALA A 121 0.04 8.24 0.78
C ALA A 121 0.37 8.63 -0.67
N LEU A 122 0.49 7.67 -1.59
CA LEU A 122 0.70 7.94 -3.01
C LEU A 122 -0.61 8.33 -3.72
N GLU A 123 -1.74 7.71 -3.37
CA GLU A 123 -3.07 8.08 -3.89
C GLU A 123 -3.49 9.50 -3.45
N GLU A 124 -3.18 9.89 -2.20
CA GLU A 124 -3.39 11.26 -1.69
C GLU A 124 -2.58 12.31 -2.48
N LYS A 125 -1.48 11.89 -3.11
CA LYS A 125 -0.62 12.73 -3.99
C LYS A 125 -0.99 12.59 -5.47
N GLY A 126 -2.19 12.09 -5.77
CA GLY A 126 -2.71 11.97 -7.14
C GLY A 126 -2.32 10.67 -7.84
N GLY A 127 -1.64 9.75 -7.16
CA GLY A 127 -1.37 8.41 -7.68
C GLY A 127 -2.65 7.61 -7.93
N GLN A 128 -2.65 6.80 -8.98
CA GLN A 128 -3.81 6.04 -9.42
C GLN A 128 -3.41 4.63 -9.88
N GLY A 129 -4.41 3.74 -9.91
CA GLY A 129 -4.24 2.40 -10.46
C GLY A 129 -3.33 1.50 -9.63
N TRP A 130 -3.35 1.64 -8.29
CA TRP A 130 -2.59 0.76 -7.40
C TRP A 130 -2.90 -0.71 -7.71
N LEU A 131 -1.85 -1.48 -7.99
CA LEU A 131 -1.92 -2.92 -8.25
C LEU A 131 -0.96 -3.66 -7.34
N ASN A 132 -1.48 -4.45 -6.41
CA ASN A 132 -0.69 -5.27 -5.50
C ASN A 132 0.02 -6.40 -6.28
N GLY A 133 1.33 -6.56 -6.10
CA GLY A 133 2.13 -7.51 -6.88
C GLY A 133 1.88 -8.99 -6.57
N ASP A 134 1.27 -9.30 -5.42
CA ASP A 134 0.88 -10.66 -5.07
C ASP A 134 -0.46 -11.09 -5.69
N ARG A 135 -1.21 -10.16 -6.32
CA ARG A 135 -2.49 -10.48 -6.96
C ARG A 135 -2.28 -11.15 -8.32
N GLY A 136 -3.19 -12.06 -8.67
CA GLY A 136 -3.20 -12.70 -10.00
C GLY A 136 -3.30 -11.68 -11.15
N GLU A 137 -4.00 -10.56 -10.91
CA GLU A 137 -4.10 -9.45 -11.86
C GLU A 137 -2.73 -8.85 -12.22
N PHE A 138 -1.78 -8.78 -11.27
CA PHE A 138 -0.42 -8.34 -11.55
C PHE A 138 0.27 -9.27 -12.55
N LEU A 139 0.14 -10.58 -12.37
CA LEU A 139 0.75 -11.57 -13.26
C LEU A 139 0.15 -11.54 -14.65
N ALA A 140 -1.16 -11.31 -14.75
CA ALA A 140 -1.84 -11.14 -16.02
C ALA A 140 -1.37 -9.88 -16.76
N ARG A 141 -1.19 -8.76 -16.04
CA ARG A 141 -0.76 -7.47 -16.61
C ARG A 141 0.72 -7.44 -16.97
N TYR A 142 1.57 -8.13 -16.20
CA TYR A 142 3.03 -8.12 -16.38
C TYR A 142 3.60 -9.53 -16.55
N PRO A 143 3.26 -10.23 -17.65
CA PRO A 143 3.75 -11.58 -17.90
C PRO A 143 5.28 -11.59 -18.02
N GLY A 144 5.91 -12.62 -17.45
CA GLY A 144 7.36 -12.81 -17.49
C GLY A 144 8.17 -11.92 -16.53
N VAL A 145 7.52 -11.10 -15.69
CA VAL A 145 8.20 -10.44 -14.57
C VAL A 145 8.60 -11.47 -13.52
N ARG A 146 9.91 -11.58 -13.25
CA ARG A 146 10.47 -12.56 -12.30
C ARG A 146 10.39 -12.10 -10.84
N HIS A 147 10.47 -10.80 -10.58
CA HIS A 147 10.37 -10.21 -9.24
C HIS A 147 9.11 -9.37 -9.14
N ARG A 148 8.24 -9.71 -8.18
CA ARG A 148 6.98 -9.00 -7.93
C ARG A 148 7.26 -7.89 -6.91
N PRO A 149 7.03 -6.61 -7.23
CA PRO A 149 7.06 -5.55 -6.23
C PRO A 149 5.88 -5.68 -5.27
N ASP A 150 5.93 -4.98 -4.14
CA ASP A 150 4.81 -4.94 -3.21
C ASP A 150 3.56 -4.31 -3.83
N GLY A 151 3.76 -3.33 -4.72
CA GLY A 151 2.71 -2.78 -5.57
C GLY A 151 3.26 -1.98 -6.73
N ILE A 152 2.40 -1.68 -7.69
CA ILE A 152 2.66 -0.72 -8.76
C ILE A 152 1.60 0.38 -8.70
N ILE A 153 2.00 1.61 -8.95
CA ILE A 153 1.10 2.75 -9.06
C ILE A 153 1.56 3.71 -10.15
N THR A 154 0.61 4.36 -10.82
CA THR A 154 0.89 5.44 -11.76
C THR A 154 0.76 6.76 -11.03
N LEU A 155 1.82 7.57 -10.99
CA LEU A 155 1.80 8.90 -10.39
C LEU A 155 1.09 9.92 -11.30
N ASP A 156 0.77 11.08 -10.73
CA ASP A 156 0.16 12.23 -11.44
C ASP A 156 0.98 12.70 -12.66
N SER A 157 2.31 12.60 -12.56
CA SER A 157 3.27 12.81 -13.65
C SER A 157 3.18 11.81 -14.81
N GLY A 158 2.37 10.75 -14.68
CA GLY A 158 2.31 9.62 -15.61
C GLY A 158 3.37 8.54 -15.36
N ALA A 159 4.30 8.76 -14.43
CA ALA A 159 5.32 7.79 -14.09
C ALA A 159 4.72 6.56 -13.39
N ILE A 160 4.86 5.39 -14.02
CA ILE A 160 4.59 4.09 -13.38
C ILE A 160 5.75 3.73 -12.43
N VAL A 161 5.44 3.47 -11.17
CA VAL A 161 6.42 3.19 -10.10
C VAL A 161 6.18 1.82 -9.50
N ALA A 162 7.25 1.03 -9.38
CA ALA A 162 7.27 -0.19 -8.58
C ALA A 162 7.61 0.15 -7.13
N VAL A 163 6.77 -0.24 -6.18
CA VAL A 163 6.94 0.04 -4.76
C VAL A 163 7.53 -1.18 -4.05
N GLU A 164 8.58 -0.97 -3.28
CA GLU A 164 9.22 -1.96 -2.40
C GLU A 164 9.17 -1.43 -0.96
N THR A 165 8.40 -2.05 -0.08
CA THR A 165 8.40 -1.68 1.33
C THR A 165 9.36 -2.57 2.11
N GLU A 166 10.36 -1.96 2.74
CA GLU A 166 11.45 -2.69 3.37
C GLU A 166 11.37 -2.54 4.89
N ARG A 167 10.89 -3.58 5.57
CA ARG A 167 10.80 -3.61 7.04
C ARG A 167 12.07 -4.11 7.72
N SER A 168 12.91 -4.85 6.99
CA SER A 168 14.12 -5.47 7.53
C SER A 168 15.15 -5.63 6.42
N MET A 169 16.42 -5.36 6.72
CA MET A 169 17.48 -5.48 5.73
C MET A 169 17.58 -6.90 5.15
N LYS A 170 17.56 -6.99 3.82
CA LYS A 170 17.88 -8.21 3.08
C LYS A 170 19.40 -8.36 2.89
N THR A 171 19.86 -9.52 2.47
CA THR A 171 21.28 -9.74 2.15
C THR A 171 21.67 -8.98 0.87
N ARG A 172 22.97 -8.66 0.72
CA ARG A 172 23.50 -8.03 -0.50
C ARG A 172 23.16 -8.81 -1.77
N ALA A 173 23.31 -10.14 -1.73
CA ALA A 173 22.96 -11.00 -2.87
C ALA A 173 21.47 -10.90 -3.25
N ARG A 174 20.58 -10.80 -2.24
CA ARG A 174 19.15 -10.61 -2.49
C ARG A 174 18.85 -9.26 -3.12
N TYR A 175 19.49 -8.18 -2.66
CA TYR A 175 19.32 -6.87 -3.28
C TYR A 175 19.84 -6.83 -4.72
N ILE A 176 21.00 -7.42 -5.01
CA ILE A 176 21.51 -7.53 -6.38
C ILE A 176 20.48 -8.21 -7.29
N ASN A 177 19.88 -9.32 -6.82
CA ASN A 177 18.84 -10.00 -7.60
C ASN A 177 17.62 -9.09 -7.83
N ILE A 178 17.12 -8.40 -6.80
CA ILE A 178 15.96 -7.50 -6.92
C ILE A 178 16.27 -6.34 -7.89
N ILE A 179 17.44 -5.70 -7.73
CA ILE A 179 17.93 -4.63 -8.61
C ILE A 179 17.95 -5.09 -10.08
N ASN A 180 18.56 -6.24 -10.37
CA ASN A 180 18.62 -6.78 -11.74
C ASN A 180 17.23 -6.96 -12.34
N ASN A 181 16.27 -7.44 -11.54
CA ASN A 181 14.90 -7.64 -12.02
C ASN A 181 14.16 -6.31 -12.28
N HIS A 182 14.34 -5.28 -11.44
CA HIS A 182 13.76 -3.97 -11.72
C HIS A 182 14.38 -3.30 -12.94
N LEU A 183 15.70 -3.41 -13.12
CA LEU A 183 16.37 -2.89 -14.32
C LEU A 183 15.80 -3.55 -15.58
N ALA A 184 15.69 -4.89 -15.58
CA ALA A 184 15.11 -5.61 -16.71
C ALA A 184 13.64 -5.27 -16.97
N ALA A 185 12.85 -5.03 -15.91
CA ALA A 185 11.46 -4.63 -16.07
C ALA A 185 11.32 -3.19 -16.57
N SER A 186 12.21 -2.30 -16.15
CA SER A 186 12.29 -0.93 -16.66
C SER A 186 12.70 -0.88 -18.13
N ASP A 187 13.71 -1.68 -18.52
CA ASP A 187 14.12 -1.85 -19.92
C ASP A 187 12.96 -2.34 -20.80
N ALA A 188 12.08 -3.18 -20.25
CA ALA A 188 10.87 -3.66 -20.91
C ALA A 188 9.69 -2.67 -20.84
N GLY A 189 9.89 -1.45 -20.36
CA GLY A 189 8.86 -0.41 -20.27
C GLY A 189 7.76 -0.67 -19.25
N ARG A 190 7.96 -1.60 -18.30
CA ARG A 190 6.91 -2.00 -17.33
C ARG A 190 6.71 -0.98 -16.23
N TRP A 191 7.79 -0.33 -15.79
CA TRP A 191 7.76 0.79 -14.84
C TRP A 191 9.01 1.66 -15.00
N HIS A 192 8.88 2.94 -14.66
CA HIS A 192 9.92 3.94 -14.86
C HIS A 192 10.99 3.85 -13.78
N TYR A 193 10.59 3.66 -12.51
CA TYR A 193 11.51 3.52 -11.39
C TYR A 193 10.96 2.66 -10.25
N ALA A 194 11.86 2.23 -9.37
CA ALA A 194 11.52 1.50 -8.15
C ALA A 194 11.67 2.44 -6.93
N MET A 195 10.61 2.55 -6.12
CA MET A 195 10.59 3.32 -4.89
C MET A 195 10.69 2.38 -3.68
N TYR A 196 11.83 2.40 -3.01
CA TYR A 196 12.00 1.77 -1.71
C TYR A 196 11.43 2.66 -0.62
N VAL A 197 10.44 2.16 0.12
CA VAL A 197 9.83 2.83 1.26
C VAL A 197 10.24 2.17 2.57
N LEU A 198 10.90 2.95 3.42
CA LEU A 198 11.48 2.51 4.66
C LEU A 198 10.65 2.98 5.87
N PRO A 199 10.70 2.28 7.01
CA PRO A 199 10.02 2.71 8.22
C PRO A 199 10.60 4.02 8.78
N ASP A 200 11.91 4.23 8.66
CA ASP A 200 12.61 5.36 9.27
C ASP A 200 13.92 5.72 8.53
N ASN A 201 14.50 6.87 8.90
CA ASN A 201 15.74 7.38 8.31
C ASN A 201 16.97 6.53 8.62
N LYS A 202 16.98 5.79 9.74
CA LYS A 202 18.09 4.92 10.10
C LYS A 202 18.17 3.75 9.11
N THR A 203 17.04 3.10 8.88
CA THR A 203 16.90 1.97 7.94
C THR A 203 17.18 2.43 6.50
N ARG A 204 16.70 3.62 6.11
CA ARG A 204 17.03 4.24 4.82
C ARG A 204 18.53 4.42 4.64
N THR A 205 19.21 5.03 5.61
CA THR A 205 20.67 5.23 5.56
C THR A 205 21.42 3.90 5.44
N SER A 206 21.01 2.89 6.21
CA SER A 206 21.60 1.55 6.13
C SER A 206 21.41 0.90 4.77
N LEU A 207 20.24 1.06 4.15
CA LEU A 207 19.97 0.51 2.83
C LEU A 207 20.79 1.18 1.74
N ILE A 208 20.87 2.53 1.76
CA ILE A 208 21.68 3.30 0.82
C ILE A 208 23.15 2.87 0.91
N ARG A 209 23.70 2.77 2.13
CA ARG A 209 25.08 2.29 2.34
C ARG A 209 25.31 0.89 1.79
N LEU A 210 24.33 -0.01 1.92
CA LEU A 210 24.44 -1.34 1.31
C LEU A 210 24.44 -1.24 -0.22
N PHE A 211 23.53 -0.45 -0.80
CA PHE A 211 23.51 -0.21 -2.25
C PHE A 211 24.85 0.34 -2.74
N ASP A 212 25.50 1.24 -1.99
CA ASP A 212 26.83 1.79 -2.31
C ASP A 212 27.93 0.73 -2.36
N THR A 213 27.78 -0.39 -1.64
CA THR A 213 28.72 -1.52 -1.71
C THR A 213 28.54 -2.39 -2.97
N ILE A 214 27.47 -2.19 -3.73
CA ILE A 214 27.19 -2.91 -4.97
C ILE A 214 27.88 -2.16 -6.12
N LYS A 215 28.90 -2.81 -6.71
CA LYS A 215 29.69 -2.25 -7.81
C LYS A 215 29.17 -2.64 -9.19
N THR A 216 28.56 -3.82 -9.28
CA THR A 216 28.17 -4.44 -10.55
C THR A 216 26.80 -5.10 -10.40
N VAL A 217 25.98 -4.95 -11.42
CA VAL A 217 24.63 -5.53 -11.56
C VAL A 217 24.52 -6.16 -12.95
N MET A 218 23.49 -6.98 -13.17
CA MET A 218 23.21 -7.58 -14.47
C MET A 218 22.10 -6.81 -15.16
N ARG A 219 22.32 -6.40 -16.41
CA ARG A 219 21.31 -5.78 -17.28
C ARG A 219 21.36 -6.50 -18.64
N ASN A 220 20.24 -7.06 -19.08
CA ASN A 220 20.17 -7.90 -20.30
C ASN A 220 21.23 -9.03 -20.34
N ASN A 221 21.43 -9.71 -19.19
CA ASN A 221 22.45 -10.75 -18.99
C ASN A 221 23.91 -10.30 -19.17
N VAL A 222 24.18 -8.99 -19.20
CA VAL A 222 25.52 -8.42 -19.25
C VAL A 222 25.85 -7.77 -17.89
N PRO A 223 27.02 -8.05 -17.29
CA PRO A 223 27.48 -7.32 -16.12
C PRO A 223 27.75 -5.85 -16.49
N VAL A 224 27.12 -4.92 -15.77
CA VAL A 224 27.31 -3.48 -15.95
C VAL A 224 27.64 -2.82 -14.61
N PRO A 225 28.40 -1.70 -14.61
CA PRO A 225 28.64 -0.92 -13.40
C PRO A 225 27.31 -0.45 -12.79
N PHE A 226 27.17 -0.57 -11.47
CA PHE A 226 26.05 0.01 -10.74
C PHE A 226 26.39 1.47 -10.38
N ASP A 227 26.50 2.29 -11.41
CA ASP A 227 26.88 3.70 -11.39
C ASP A 227 25.64 4.63 -11.25
N ALA A 228 25.85 5.94 -11.35
CA ALA A 228 24.80 6.95 -11.19
C ALA A 228 23.58 6.69 -12.10
N ARG A 229 23.81 6.32 -13.36
CA ARG A 229 22.75 6.06 -14.35
C ARG A 229 21.92 4.82 -14.00
N ASN A 230 22.54 3.76 -13.48
CA ASN A 230 21.76 2.60 -13.04
C ASN A 230 21.13 2.81 -11.65
N ARG A 231 21.66 3.75 -10.85
CA ARG A 231 21.17 4.06 -9.50
C ARG A 231 19.99 5.01 -9.47
N GLU A 232 19.87 5.95 -10.41
CA GLU A 232 18.75 6.90 -10.47
C GLU A 232 17.37 6.20 -10.61
N MET A 233 17.38 4.97 -11.12
CA MET A 233 16.25 4.04 -11.15
C MET A 233 15.69 3.67 -9.76
N PHE A 234 16.45 3.91 -8.69
CA PHE A 234 16.11 3.49 -7.33
C PHE A 234 15.95 4.70 -6.41
N VAL A 235 14.70 5.00 -6.05
CA VAL A 235 14.36 6.13 -5.18
C VAL A 235 14.10 5.61 -3.77
N PHE A 236 14.72 6.24 -2.77
CA PHE A 236 14.51 5.89 -1.37
C PHE A 236 13.68 6.96 -0.67
N ARG A 237 12.62 6.54 0.01
CA ARG A 237 11.74 7.38 0.84
C ARG A 237 11.46 6.70 2.17
N THR A 238 11.11 7.48 3.18
CA THR A 238 10.49 6.95 4.40
C THR A 238 8.98 7.04 4.30
N ILE A 239 8.27 6.20 5.03
CA ILE A 239 6.81 6.30 5.13
C ILE A 239 6.37 7.67 5.65
N ASP A 240 7.12 8.26 6.58
CA ASP A 240 6.83 9.59 7.12
C ASP A 240 7.00 10.69 6.06
N GLU A 241 7.96 10.59 5.14
CA GLU A 241 8.08 11.52 4.01
C GLU A 241 6.90 11.41 3.04
N LEU A 242 6.37 10.20 2.84
CA LEU A 242 5.21 10.00 1.99
C LEU A 242 3.92 10.50 2.67
N GLU A 243 3.76 10.25 3.97
CA GLU A 243 2.57 10.65 4.74
C GLU A 243 2.56 12.13 5.14
N LYS A 244 3.67 12.85 5.00
CA LYS A 244 3.66 14.30 5.13
C LYS A 244 2.89 14.88 3.95
N ASP A 245 1.80 15.56 4.29
CA ASP A 245 1.13 16.52 3.41
C ASP A 245 2.19 17.57 3.02
N ASP A 246 2.27 17.94 1.73
CA ASP A 246 3.00 19.14 1.32
C ASP A 246 2.28 20.34 1.95
N ILE A 247 2.66 20.69 3.17
CA ILE A 247 2.31 21.95 3.82
C ILE A 247 3.16 23.05 3.13
N SER A 248 2.91 23.28 1.84
CA SER A 248 3.38 24.44 1.08
C SER A 248 2.68 24.56 -0.28
N ARG A 249 1.35 24.42 -0.30
CA ARG A 249 0.53 25.03 -1.36
C ARG A 249 -0.55 25.85 -0.68
N ASP A 250 -0.13 27.02 -0.22
CA ASP A 250 -0.81 28.31 -0.29
C ASP A 250 0.16 29.40 0.21
#